data_AF-A0A0K2RR16-F1
#
_entry.id   AF-A0A0K2RR16-F1
#
_cell.length_a   1.000
_cell.length_b   1.000
_cell.length_c   1.000
_cell.angle_alpha   90.00
_cell.angle_beta   90.00
_cell.angle_gamma   90.00
#
_symmetry.space_group_name_H-M   'P 1'
#
loop_
_entity.id
_entity.type
_entity.pdbx_description
1 polymer ?
#
loop_
_entity_poly.entity_id
_entity_poly.type
_entity_poly.pdbx_seq_one_letter_code
_entity_poly.pdbx_strand_id
1 'polypeptide(L)'
;MAGDGTISFQVGGVGGVPATAAATIFNLTVANSTSFGFVTAYPSGAALPNASNLNYATGQIVPNSVTIPIGPDGKVNLYNRSGGTAQLIADVSGYFL
;
A
#
# COMPACT_ATOMS: atom_id res chain seq x y z
N MET A 1 -4.10 6.37 8.85
CA MET A 1 -2.63 6.54 8.93
C MET A 1 -2.29 8.02 9.03
N ALA A 2 -1.27 8.38 9.81
CA ALA A 2 -0.76 9.75 9.91
C ALA A 2 0.04 10.16 8.66
N GLY A 3 0.33 11.46 8.53
CA GLY A 3 1.25 11.98 7.52
C GLY A 3 2.67 11.54 7.83
N ASP A 4 3.46 11.30 6.78
CA ASP A 4 4.80 10.70 6.84
C ASP A 4 4.87 9.38 7.64
N GLY A 5 3.73 8.70 7.77
CA GLY A 5 3.61 7.40 8.43
C GLY A 5 3.68 6.24 7.45
N THR A 6 4.20 5.10 7.94
CA THR A 6 4.15 3.81 7.26
C THR A 6 3.28 2.84 8.05
N ILE A 7 2.46 2.08 7.33
CA ILE A 7 1.79 0.89 7.86
C ILE A 7 2.16 -0.32 7.00
N SER A 8 2.23 -1.49 7.62
CA SER A 8 2.46 -2.76 6.93
C SER A 8 1.23 -3.65 7.07
N PHE A 9 0.94 -4.44 6.04
CA PHE A 9 -0.09 -5.47 6.11
C PHE A 9 0.45 -6.81 5.61
N GLN A 10 -0.04 -7.90 6.21
CA GLN A 10 0.32 -9.26 5.83
C GLN A 10 -0.40 -9.66 4.55
N VAL A 11 0.35 -10.19 3.59
CA VAL A 11 -0.15 -10.71 2.32
C VAL A 11 0.09 -12.22 2.25
N GLY A 12 1.35 -12.64 2.35
CA GLY A 12 1.70 -14.06 2.31
C GLY A 12 1.04 -14.83 3.45
N GLY A 13 0.38 -15.95 3.12
CA GLY A 13 -0.30 -16.81 4.09
C GLY A 13 -1.70 -16.34 4.52
N VAL A 14 -2.24 -15.27 3.91
CA VAL A 14 -3.55 -14.71 4.24
C VAL A 14 -4.52 -14.90 3.08
N GLY A 15 -5.78 -15.24 3.38
CA GLY A 15 -6.86 -15.21 2.38
C GLY A 15 -6.65 -16.10 1.15
N GLY A 16 -5.89 -17.19 1.29
CA GLY A 16 -5.56 -18.09 0.17
C GLY A 16 -4.32 -17.68 -0.64
N VAL A 17 -3.64 -16.59 -0.29
CA VAL A 17 -2.33 -16.24 -0.86
C VAL A 17 -1.27 -17.16 -0.25
N PRO A 18 -0.51 -17.92 -1.07
CA PRO A 18 0.59 -18.75 -0.56
C PRO A 18 1.63 -17.93 0.19
N ALA A 19 2.20 -18.50 1.26
CA ALA A 19 3.29 -17.85 1.99
C ALA A 19 4.55 -17.64 1.12
N THR A 20 4.67 -18.38 0.02
CA THR A 20 5.76 -18.31 -0.96
C THR A 20 5.48 -17.37 -2.14
N ALA A 21 4.37 -16.62 -2.14
CA ALA A 21 4.06 -15.69 -3.22
C ALA A 21 5.15 -14.62 -3.36
N ALA A 22 5.63 -14.39 -4.59
CA ALA A 22 6.70 -13.44 -4.90
C ALA A 22 6.20 -11.99 -4.98
N ALA A 23 4.95 -11.80 -5.44
CA ALA A 23 4.33 -10.49 -5.59
C ALA A 23 2.81 -10.58 -5.42
N THR A 24 2.17 -9.44 -5.19
CA THR A 24 0.72 -9.31 -5.11
C THR A 24 0.21 -8.20 -6.00
N ILE A 25 -1.02 -8.38 -6.49
CA ILE A 25 -1.83 -7.30 -7.07
C ILE A 25 -2.99 -6.99 -6.13
N PHE A 26 -3.20 -5.71 -5.86
CA PHE A 26 -4.29 -5.21 -5.03
C PHE A 26 -4.83 -3.88 -5.54
N ASN A 27 -6.09 -3.60 -5.23
CA ASN A 27 -6.66 -2.26 -5.41
C ASN A 27 -6.41 -1.45 -4.15
N LEU A 28 -5.63 -0.37 -4.27
CA LEU A 28 -5.36 0.57 -3.19
C LEU A 28 -6.34 1.74 -3.27
N THR A 29 -7.09 2.01 -2.21
CA THR A 29 -8.00 3.16 -2.13
C THR A 29 -7.60 4.07 -0.98
N VAL A 30 -7.46 5.36 -1.27
CA VAL A 30 -7.40 6.43 -0.26
C VAL A 30 -8.83 6.92 0.02
N ALA A 31 -9.14 7.17 1.29
CA ALA A 31 -10.37 7.82 1.72
C ALA A 31 -10.11 8.74 2.92
N ASN A 32 -11.04 9.65 3.19
CA ASN A 32 -11.03 10.52 4.37
C ASN A 32 -9.69 11.23 4.60
N SER A 33 -9.04 11.70 3.52
CA SER A 33 -7.77 12.42 3.59
C SER A 33 -7.96 13.83 4.13
N THR A 34 -7.09 14.26 5.04
CA THR A 34 -7.12 15.61 5.65
C THR A 34 -6.10 16.58 5.05
N SER A 35 -5.27 16.11 4.12
CA SER A 35 -4.33 16.91 3.31
C SER A 35 -4.17 16.27 1.93
N PHE A 36 -3.56 16.97 0.99
CA PHE A 36 -3.14 16.39 -0.30
C PHE A 36 -1.83 15.62 -0.14
N GLY A 37 -1.57 14.68 -1.04
CA GLY A 37 -0.32 13.95 -1.05
C GLY A 37 -0.37 12.69 -1.90
N PHE A 38 0.43 11.70 -1.54
CA PHE A 38 0.47 10.43 -2.25
C PHE A 38 0.83 9.25 -1.35
N VAL A 39 0.49 8.05 -1.82
CA VAL A 39 0.87 6.78 -1.20
C VAL A 39 1.93 6.09 -2.05
N THR A 40 2.96 5.59 -1.36
CA THR A 40 3.99 4.69 -1.92
C THR A 40 3.77 3.29 -1.36
N ALA A 41 3.64 2.29 -2.24
CA ALA A 41 3.64 0.88 -1.88
C ALA A 41 5.00 0.25 -2.19
N TYR A 42 5.53 -0.55 -1.25
CA TYR A 42 6.84 -1.20 -1.41
C TYR A 42 6.95 -2.46 -0.55
N PRO A 43 7.79 -3.44 -0.92
CA PRO A 43 7.99 -4.63 -0.10
C PRO A 43 8.56 -4.23 1.27
N SER A 44 8.10 -4.91 2.33
CA SER A 44 8.77 -4.84 3.63
C SER A 44 10.23 -5.29 3.52
N GLY A 45 11.10 -4.75 4.39
CA GLY A 45 12.54 -5.00 4.33
C GLY A 45 13.30 -4.23 3.23
N ALA A 46 12.61 -3.60 2.28
CA ALA A 46 13.21 -2.67 1.34
C ALA A 46 13.23 -1.23 1.86
N ALA A 47 14.18 -0.42 1.38
CA ALA A 47 14.18 1.02 1.61
C ALA A 47 12.96 1.67 0.91
N LEU A 48 12.40 2.71 1.54
CA LEU A 48 11.32 3.50 0.94
C LEU A 48 11.78 4.10 -0.40
N PRO A 49 11.14 3.76 -1.53
CA PRO A 49 11.53 4.32 -2.83
C PRO A 49 11.00 5.75 -3.02
N ASN A 50 11.68 6.51 -3.88
CA ASN A 50 11.17 7.79 -4.37
C ASN A 50 10.22 7.58 -5.55
N ALA A 51 9.04 7.01 -5.27
CA ALA A 51 8.00 6.74 -6.26
C ALA A 51 6.61 6.85 -5.62
N SER A 52 5.60 7.25 -6.39
CA SER A 52 4.19 7.24 -5.95
C SER A 52 3.39 6.19 -6.72
N ASN A 53 2.41 5.59 -6.05
CA ASN A 53 1.42 4.71 -6.67
C ASN A 53 0.06 5.41 -6.83
N LEU A 54 -0.32 6.25 -5.87
CA LEU A 54 -1.63 6.90 -5.84
C LEU A 54 -1.49 8.31 -5.29
N ASN A 55 -1.88 9.31 -6.07
CA ASN A 55 -1.87 10.72 -5.68
C ASN A 55 -3.32 11.16 -5.40
N TYR A 56 -3.52 12.02 -4.42
CA TYR A 56 -4.85 12.46 -4.00
C TYR A 56 -4.83 13.90 -3.48
N ALA A 57 -5.95 14.60 -3.64
CA ALA A 57 -6.24 15.85 -2.94
C ALA A 57 -7.00 15.58 -1.63
N THR A 58 -7.10 16.62 -0.78
CA THR A 58 -7.86 16.58 0.47
C THR A 58 -9.32 16.17 0.22
N GLY A 59 -9.83 15.24 1.02
CA GLY A 59 -11.21 14.76 0.96
C GLY A 59 -11.55 13.84 -0.22
N GLN A 60 -10.60 13.55 -1.11
CA GLN A 60 -10.87 12.66 -2.25
C GLN A 60 -10.92 11.19 -1.82
N ILE A 61 -11.77 10.43 -2.52
CA ILE A 61 -11.76 8.97 -2.53
C ILE A 61 -11.22 8.54 -3.88
N VAL A 62 -10.03 7.95 -3.90
CA VAL A 62 -9.32 7.60 -5.14
C VAL A 62 -8.82 6.17 -5.04
N PRO A 63 -9.15 5.29 -6.01
CA PRO A 63 -8.55 3.96 -6.14
C PRO A 63 -7.40 3.95 -7.16
N ASN A 64 -6.47 3.01 -7.02
CA ASN A 64 -5.46 2.65 -8.01
C ASN A 64 -5.07 1.17 -7.90
N SER A 65 -4.86 0.48 -9.03
CA SER A 65 -4.34 -0.89 -9.04
C SER A 65 -2.82 -0.90 -8.85
N VAL A 66 -2.33 -1.68 -7.90
CA VAL A 66 -0.92 -1.77 -7.52
C VAL A 66 -0.44 -3.20 -7.68
N THR A 67 0.69 -3.40 -8.36
CA THR A 67 1.45 -4.66 -8.36
C THR A 67 2.79 -4.43 -7.71
N ILE A 68 3.12 -5.19 -6.67
CA ILE A 68 4.34 -5.00 -5.88
C ILE A 68 4.90 -6.35 -5.40
N PRO A 69 6.24 -6.51 -5.34
CA PRO A 69 6.84 -7.64 -4.65
C PRO A 69 6.39 -7.71 -3.19
N ILE A 70 6.30 -8.92 -2.66
CA ILE A 70 6.04 -9.18 -1.24
C ILE A 70 7.40 -9.25 -0.54
N GLY A 71 7.55 -8.59 0.62
CA GLY A 71 8.79 -8.65 1.38
C GLY A 71 9.02 -10.03 2.02
N PRO A 72 10.23 -10.29 2.56
CA PRO A 72 10.62 -11.61 3.06
C PRO A 72 9.80 -12.09 4.28
N ASP A 73 9.13 -11.18 4.99
CA ASP A 73 8.19 -11.51 6.08
C ASP A 73 6.73 -11.64 5.59
N GLY A 74 6.51 -11.66 4.28
CA GLY A 74 5.20 -11.81 3.67
C GLY A 74 4.36 -10.52 3.65
N LYS A 75 4.96 -9.35 3.91
CA LYS A 75 4.26 -8.07 4.03
C LYS A 75 4.52 -7.11 2.88
N VAL A 76 3.61 -6.13 2.77
CA VAL A 76 3.76 -4.92 1.96
C VAL A 76 3.63 -3.70 2.87
N ASN A 77 4.46 -2.69 2.62
CA ASN A 77 4.41 -1.39 3.27
C ASN A 77 3.64 -0.39 2.42
N LEU A 78 2.83 0.44 3.08
CA LEU A 78 2.19 1.62 2.52
C LEU A 78 2.67 2.85 3.29
N TYR A 79 3.30 3.78 2.59
CA TYR A 79 3.78 5.04 3.14
C TYR A 79 2.94 6.20 2.63
N ASN A 80 2.49 7.07 3.53
CA ASN A 80 1.70 8.26 3.22
C ASN A 80 2.61 9.49 3.25
N ARG A 81 2.98 9.99 2.07
CA ARG A 81 3.67 11.28 1.94
C ARG A 81 2.64 12.40 1.87
N SER A 82 2.27 12.93 3.02
CA SER A 82 1.41 14.11 3.13
C SER A 82 1.59 14.81 4.49
N GLY A 83 1.09 16.04 4.60
CA GLY A 83 1.03 16.76 5.87
C GLY A 83 -0.17 16.38 6.76
N GLY A 84 -0.93 15.34 6.43
CA GLY A 84 -2.18 14.99 7.10
C GLY A 84 -2.45 13.49 7.19
N THR A 85 -3.57 13.14 7.81
CA THR A 85 -4.05 11.76 7.88
C THR A 85 -4.76 11.33 6.60
N ALA A 86 -4.73 10.03 6.33
CA ALA A 86 -5.56 9.37 5.33
C ALA A 86 -5.98 7.97 5.80
N GLN A 87 -7.16 7.51 5.40
CA GLN A 87 -7.54 6.10 5.51
C GLN A 87 -7.13 5.37 4.24
N LEU A 88 -6.57 4.18 4.39
CA LEU A 88 -6.14 3.34 3.27
C LEU A 88 -6.89 2.01 3.33
N ILE A 89 -7.36 1.56 2.19
CA ILE A 89 -7.97 0.25 1.99
C ILE A 89 -7.15 -0.46 0.91
N ALA A 90 -6.79 -1.72 1.16
CA ALA A 90 -6.04 -2.54 0.22
C ALA A 90 -6.77 -3.86 0.01
N ASP A 91 -7.35 -4.03 -1.18
CA ASP A 91 -8.11 -5.23 -1.55
C ASP A 91 -7.26 -6.10 -2.47
N VAL A 92 -6.77 -7.23 -1.94
CA VAL A 92 -5.95 -8.18 -2.69
C VAL A 92 -6.79 -8.87 -3.77
N SER A 93 -6.40 -8.72 -5.03
CA SER A 93 -7.08 -9.30 -6.18
C SER A 93 -6.30 -10.46 -6.83
N GLY A 94 -5.04 -10.67 -6.44
CA GLY A 94 -4.24 -11.78 -6.93
C GLY A 94 -2.80 -11.78 -6.42
N TYR A 95 -2.04 -12.77 -6.88
CA TYR A 95 -0.63 -12.97 -6.53
C TYR A 95 0.15 -13.62 -7.68
N PHE A 96 1.46 -13.53 -7.58
CA PHE A 96 2.43 -14.20 -8.44
C PHE A 96 3.25 -15.18 -7.60
N LEU A 97 3.60 -16.32 -8.20
CA LEU A 97 4.47 -17.35 -7.61
C LEU A 97 5.92 -17.17 -8.08
#